data_AF-A0A3C0DXX4-F1
#
_entry.id   AF-A0A3C0DXX4-F1
#
_cell.length_a   1.000
_cell.length_b   1.000
_cell.length_c   1.000
_cell.angle_alpha   90.00
_cell.angle_beta   90.00
_cell.angle_gamma   90.00
#
_symmetry.space_group_name_H-M   'P 1'
#
loop_
_entity.id
_entity.type
_entity.pdbx_description
1 polymer ?
#
loop_
_entity_poly.entity_id
_entity_poly.type
_entity_poly.pdbx_seq_one_letter_code
_entity_poly.pdbx_strand_id
1 'polypeptide(L)'
;MARKRASRFDTGRLGHFVGAFLVFGALYLAWTYYHAHVVTPWHAAGDRAGKDVAEEHYAVDVLSAARKYDLDYSYLMALLMLECSGKKPAGARFEPHVYKRLQQVRDGKRRSYENVTPAHLADASDDALRNLATSWGPFQLMGYKCILLDVNIRDIRGPNGVGHGADWINQTYGNSLRAGRFKDCFHMHNTGSPYPKTGLPRTHDPQYVPRGLAMMNQFTAPEPPDAILH
;
A
#
# COMPACT_ATOMS: atom_id res chain seq x y z
N MET A 1 60.69 6.52 -41.19
CA MET A 1 60.32 7.10 -39.89
C MET A 1 58.82 7.30 -39.82
N ALA A 2 58.09 6.46 -39.08
CA ALA A 2 56.64 6.59 -38.90
C ALA A 2 56.36 7.37 -37.60
N ARG A 3 55.81 8.59 -37.71
CA ARG A 3 55.41 9.43 -36.57
C ARG A 3 54.03 8.97 -36.10
N LYS A 4 53.94 8.35 -34.91
CA LYS A 4 52.65 8.05 -34.23
C LYS A 4 51.90 9.37 -33.99
N ARG A 5 50.69 9.52 -34.57
CA ARG A 5 49.75 10.58 -34.21
C ARG A 5 49.19 10.28 -32.81
N ALA A 6 49.53 11.10 -31.82
CA ALA A 6 48.85 11.10 -30.54
C ALA A 6 47.43 11.65 -30.72
N SER A 7 46.43 10.87 -30.31
CA SER A 7 45.03 11.29 -30.24
C SER A 7 44.92 12.47 -29.25
N ARG A 8 44.55 13.64 -29.76
CA ARG A 8 44.30 14.83 -28.95
C ARG A 8 42.90 14.66 -28.34
N PHE A 9 42.82 14.36 -27.06
CA PHE A 9 41.53 14.29 -26.35
C PHE A 9 40.84 15.66 -26.42
N ASP A 10 39.65 15.69 -27.02
CA ASP A 10 38.85 16.90 -27.20
C ASP A 10 38.13 17.23 -25.88
N THR A 11 38.75 18.10 -25.10
CA THR A 11 38.27 18.55 -23.79
C THR A 11 36.93 19.30 -23.88
N GLY A 12 36.61 19.92 -25.03
CA GLY A 12 35.32 20.58 -25.26
C GLY A 12 34.17 19.58 -25.34
N ARG A 13 34.35 18.49 -26.09
CA ARG A 13 33.38 17.39 -26.13
C ARG A 13 33.17 16.76 -24.76
N LEU A 14 34.24 16.51 -24.00
CA LEU A 14 34.14 15.94 -22.65
C LEU A 14 33.37 16.87 -21.69
N GLY A 15 33.60 18.18 -21.76
CA GLY A 15 32.86 19.18 -20.99
C GLY A 15 31.36 19.21 -21.32
N HIS A 16 31.00 19.13 -22.61
CA HIS A 16 29.61 19.03 -23.04
C HIS A 16 28.93 17.73 -22.57
N PHE A 17 29.63 16.59 -22.61
CA PHE A 17 29.11 15.33 -22.08
C PHE A 17 28.86 15.39 -20.57
N VAL A 18 29.81 15.94 -19.79
CA VAL A 18 29.64 16.11 -18.34
C VAL A 18 28.48 17.07 -18.03
N GLY A 19 28.40 18.21 -18.74
CA GLY A 19 27.30 19.15 -18.60
C GLY A 19 25.94 18.53 -18.91
N ALA A 20 25.84 17.76 -20.00
CA ALA A 20 24.62 17.04 -20.35
C ALA A 20 24.25 16.00 -19.27
N PHE A 21 25.22 15.21 -18.78
CA PHE A 21 24.99 14.25 -17.71
C PHE A 21 24.46 14.90 -16.43
N LEU A 22 24.99 16.06 -16.04
CA LEU A 22 24.51 16.79 -14.87
C LEU A 22 23.09 17.31 -15.07
N VAL A 23 22.77 17.87 -16.25
CA VAL A 23 21.42 18.34 -16.56
C VAL A 23 20.42 17.19 -16.58
N PHE A 24 20.71 16.09 -17.29
CA PHE A 24 19.83 14.93 -17.32
C PHE A 24 19.71 14.26 -15.96
N GLY A 25 20.79 14.19 -15.18
CA GLY A 25 20.77 13.70 -13.81
C GLY A 25 19.88 14.55 -12.90
N ALA A 26 19.99 15.88 -12.97
CA ALA A 26 19.14 16.80 -12.21
C ALA A 26 17.67 16.70 -12.63
N LEU A 27 17.38 16.63 -13.93
CA LEU A 27 16.03 16.44 -14.45
C LEU A 27 15.44 15.09 -14.01
N TYR A 28 16.22 14.02 -14.03
CA TYR A 28 15.80 12.71 -13.54
C TYR A 28 15.51 12.73 -12.03
N LEU A 29 16.35 13.39 -11.23
CA LEU A 29 16.10 13.55 -9.79
C LEU A 29 14.86 14.41 -9.52
N ALA A 30 14.68 15.50 -10.25
CA ALA A 30 13.48 16.34 -10.13
C ALA A 30 12.21 15.55 -10.53
N TRP A 31 12.29 14.78 -11.62
CA TRP A 31 11.20 13.93 -12.10
C TRP A 31 10.83 12.85 -11.08
N THR A 32 11.81 12.10 -10.56
CA THR A 32 11.59 11.06 -9.55
C THR A 32 11.03 11.63 -8.26
N TYR A 33 11.52 12.80 -7.83
CA TYR A 33 10.97 13.50 -6.66
C TYR A 33 9.52 13.94 -6.89
N TYR A 34 9.22 14.54 -8.04
CA TYR A 34 7.85 14.94 -8.42
C TYR A 34 6.92 13.72 -8.43
N HIS A 35 7.35 12.62 -9.04
CA HIS A 35 6.61 11.36 -9.08
C HIS A 35 6.43 10.67 -7.73
N ALA A 36 7.23 10.99 -6.71
CA ALA A 36 7.05 10.42 -5.36
C ALA A 36 6.10 11.26 -4.49
N HIS A 37 5.76 12.50 -4.91
CA HIS A 37 5.08 13.48 -4.07
C HIS A 37 3.83 14.10 -4.70
N VAL A 38 3.69 14.06 -6.02
CA VAL A 38 2.60 14.72 -6.74
C VAL A 38 1.86 13.69 -7.59
N VAL A 39 0.53 13.67 -7.47
CA VAL A 39 -0.31 12.79 -8.29
C VAL A 39 -0.29 13.25 -9.73
N THR A 40 0.05 12.35 -10.63
CA THR A 40 0.04 12.64 -12.06
C THR A 40 -1.38 12.66 -12.63
N PRO A 41 -1.65 13.39 -13.73
CA PRO A 41 -2.99 13.52 -14.31
C PRO A 41 -3.68 12.20 -14.66
N TRP A 42 -2.94 11.21 -15.17
CA TRP A 42 -3.50 9.91 -15.58
C TRP A 42 -3.97 9.08 -14.36
N HIS A 43 -3.19 9.05 -13.28
CA HIS A 43 -3.62 8.42 -12.03
C HIS A 43 -4.88 9.09 -11.48
N ALA A 44 -4.91 10.43 -11.41
CA ALA A 44 -6.08 11.18 -10.94
C ALA A 44 -7.35 10.96 -11.80
N ALA A 45 -7.20 10.66 -13.09
CA ALA A 45 -8.31 10.33 -13.97
C ALA A 45 -8.84 8.91 -13.71
N GLY A 46 -7.96 7.91 -13.62
CA GLY A 46 -8.34 6.53 -13.33
C GLY A 46 -8.99 6.38 -11.95
N ASP A 47 -8.49 7.11 -10.96
CA ASP A 47 -9.00 7.09 -9.60
C ASP A 47 -10.45 7.60 -9.51
N ARG A 48 -10.80 8.64 -10.30
CA ARG A 48 -12.18 9.15 -10.37
C ARG A 48 -13.16 8.15 -10.99
N ALA A 49 -12.70 7.33 -11.94
CA ALA A 49 -13.58 6.39 -12.64
C ALA A 49 -14.08 5.24 -11.75
N GLY A 50 -13.36 4.89 -10.69
CA GLY A 50 -13.79 3.83 -9.76
C GLY A 50 -14.57 4.33 -8.54
N LYS A 51 -14.69 5.66 -8.35
CA LYS A 51 -15.29 6.26 -7.16
C LYS A 51 -16.74 5.79 -6.95
N ASP A 52 -17.60 5.98 -7.95
CA ASP A 52 -19.04 5.68 -7.83
C ASP A 52 -19.27 4.18 -7.53
N VAL A 53 -18.47 3.32 -8.17
CA VAL A 53 -18.50 1.86 -7.94
C VAL A 53 -18.07 1.51 -6.52
N ALA A 54 -17.05 2.18 -5.98
CA ALA A 54 -16.63 1.96 -4.59
C ALA A 54 -17.71 2.39 -3.59
N GLU A 55 -18.36 3.54 -3.83
CA GLU A 55 -19.45 4.03 -2.98
C GLU A 55 -20.64 3.06 -3.00
N GLU A 56 -21.06 2.62 -4.19
CA GLU A 56 -22.13 1.63 -4.36
C GLU A 56 -21.85 0.33 -3.59
N HIS A 57 -20.63 -0.19 -3.69
CA HIS A 57 -20.29 -1.50 -3.15
C HIS A 57 -19.95 -1.52 -1.66
N TYR A 58 -19.38 -0.42 -1.15
CA TYR A 58 -18.68 -0.43 0.14
C TYR A 58 -19.02 0.73 1.07
N ALA A 59 -19.71 1.80 0.64
CA ALA A 59 -19.93 2.98 1.49
C ALA A 59 -20.59 2.63 2.84
N VAL A 60 -21.61 1.77 2.84
CA VAL A 60 -22.32 1.37 4.07
C VAL A 60 -21.42 0.59 5.02
N ASP A 61 -20.71 -0.42 4.51
CA ASP A 61 -19.83 -1.27 5.31
C ASP A 61 -18.63 -0.46 5.86
N VAL A 62 -18.09 0.45 5.04
CA VAL A 62 -16.98 1.33 5.43
C VAL A 62 -17.43 2.35 6.45
N LEU A 63 -18.62 2.95 6.30
CA LEU A 63 -19.18 3.88 7.29
C LEU A 63 -19.40 3.19 8.64
N SER A 64 -19.95 1.98 8.62
CA SER A 64 -20.13 1.17 9.83
C SER A 64 -18.80 0.88 10.52
N ALA A 65 -17.78 0.46 9.76
CA ALA A 65 -16.45 0.18 10.28
C ALA A 65 -15.73 1.43 10.79
N ALA A 66 -15.82 2.54 10.05
CA ALA A 66 -15.27 3.84 10.43
C ALA A 66 -15.82 4.30 11.79
N ARG A 67 -17.14 4.22 11.98
CA ARG A 67 -17.80 4.56 13.24
C ARG A 67 -17.42 3.60 14.36
N LYS A 68 -17.39 2.30 14.09
CA LYS A 68 -17.08 1.27 15.09
C LYS A 68 -15.68 1.44 15.69
N TYR A 69 -14.68 1.75 14.85
CA TYR A 69 -13.27 1.77 15.26
C TYR A 69 -12.68 3.18 15.41
N ASP A 70 -13.52 4.22 15.29
CA ASP A 70 -13.10 5.62 15.26
C ASP A 70 -11.94 5.82 14.26
N LEU A 71 -12.23 5.51 13.00
CA LEU A 71 -11.32 5.65 11.86
C LEU A 71 -11.91 6.59 10.84
N ASP A 72 -11.05 7.31 10.12
CA ASP A 72 -11.48 8.24 9.09
C ASP A 72 -12.11 7.50 7.88
N TYR A 73 -13.37 7.82 7.58
CA TYR A 73 -14.12 7.22 6.47
C TYR A 73 -13.45 7.46 5.11
N SER A 74 -12.98 8.69 4.87
CA SER A 74 -12.37 9.07 3.60
C SER A 74 -11.07 8.32 3.36
N TYR A 75 -10.29 8.08 4.43
CA TYR A 75 -9.09 7.26 4.38
C TYR A 75 -9.41 5.81 4.04
N LEU A 76 -10.41 5.20 4.68
CA LEU A 76 -10.79 3.81 4.40
C LEU A 76 -11.27 3.65 2.94
N MET A 77 -12.12 4.55 2.45
CA MET A 77 -12.56 4.53 1.05
C MET A 77 -11.40 4.71 0.06
N ALA A 78 -10.50 5.66 0.33
CA ALA A 78 -9.31 5.89 -0.50
C ALA A 78 -8.36 4.68 -0.51
N LEU A 79 -8.14 4.05 0.64
CA LEU A 79 -7.32 2.85 0.74
C LEU A 79 -7.94 1.69 -0.05
N LEU A 80 -9.24 1.45 0.11
CA LEU A 80 -9.96 0.41 -0.62
C LEU A 80 -9.82 0.61 -2.13
N MET A 81 -9.92 1.85 -2.61
CA MET A 81 -9.74 2.18 -4.01
C MET A 81 -8.31 1.90 -4.51
N LEU A 82 -7.28 2.17 -3.72
CA LEU A 82 -5.90 1.80 -4.07
C LEU A 82 -5.72 0.28 -4.15
N GLU A 83 -6.37 -0.46 -3.25
CA GLU A 83 -6.15 -1.90 -3.07
C GLU A 83 -7.00 -2.77 -4.01
N CYS A 84 -8.25 -2.38 -4.28
CA CYS A 84 -9.17 -3.17 -5.13
C CYS A 84 -9.92 -2.36 -6.19
N SER A 85 -9.70 -1.04 -6.27
CA SER A 85 -10.37 -0.15 -7.23
C SER A 85 -11.91 -0.18 -7.14
N GLY A 86 -12.46 -0.39 -5.93
CA GLY A 86 -13.90 -0.46 -5.71
C GLY A 86 -14.57 -1.76 -6.19
N LYS A 87 -13.81 -2.73 -6.71
CA LYS A 87 -14.38 -3.97 -7.27
C LYS A 87 -14.92 -4.89 -6.16
N LYS A 88 -16.06 -5.52 -6.43
CA LYS A 88 -16.69 -6.55 -5.57
C LYS A 88 -17.03 -7.78 -6.43
N PRO A 89 -16.62 -9.01 -6.07
CA PRO A 89 -15.74 -9.32 -4.93
C PRO A 89 -14.34 -8.72 -5.13
N ALA A 90 -13.71 -8.33 -4.03
CA ALA A 90 -12.31 -7.90 -4.07
C ALA A 90 -11.42 -9.06 -4.53
N GLY A 91 -10.41 -8.76 -5.34
CA GLY A 91 -9.46 -9.76 -5.83
C GLY A 91 -8.61 -10.36 -4.71
N ALA A 92 -7.80 -11.35 -5.07
CA ALA A 92 -6.78 -11.91 -4.20
C ALA A 92 -5.44 -12.00 -4.95
N ARG A 93 -4.33 -11.76 -4.25
CA ARG A 93 -3.00 -11.83 -4.86
C ARG A 93 -2.06 -12.72 -4.04
N PHE A 94 -1.65 -13.82 -4.64
CA PHE A 94 -0.63 -14.70 -4.06
C PHE A 94 0.75 -14.06 -4.18
N GLU A 95 1.52 -14.09 -3.11
CA GLU A 95 2.88 -13.57 -3.03
C GLU A 95 3.91 -14.70 -2.88
N PRO A 96 4.55 -15.17 -3.98
CA PRO A 96 5.48 -16.29 -3.93
C PRO A 96 6.65 -16.07 -2.96
N HIS A 97 7.11 -14.83 -2.83
CA HIS A 97 8.21 -14.48 -1.93
C HIS A 97 7.79 -14.56 -0.45
N VAL A 98 6.54 -14.19 -0.12
CA VAL A 98 5.98 -14.34 1.24
C VAL A 98 5.82 -15.82 1.55
N TYR A 99 5.27 -16.61 0.63
CA TYR A 99 5.13 -18.06 0.78
C TYR A 99 6.45 -18.73 1.15
N LYS A 100 7.51 -18.43 0.40
CA LYS A 100 8.86 -18.94 0.66
C LYS A 100 9.38 -18.53 2.04
N ARG A 101 9.10 -17.30 2.50
CA ARG A 101 9.50 -16.83 3.84
C ARG A 101 8.72 -17.53 4.94
N LEU A 102 7.41 -17.72 4.80
CA LEU A 102 6.60 -18.48 5.75
C LEU A 102 7.02 -19.94 5.83
N GLN A 103 7.33 -20.56 4.69
CA GLN A 103 7.89 -21.91 4.64
C GLN A 103 9.23 -22.00 5.40
N GLN A 104 10.12 -21.00 5.23
CA GLN A 104 11.36 -20.94 6.02
C GLN A 104 11.11 -20.82 7.52
N VAL A 105 10.06 -20.11 7.95
CA VAL A 105 9.69 -20.02 9.37
C VAL A 105 9.17 -21.36 9.89
N ARG A 106 8.24 -21.99 9.17
CA ARG A 106 7.71 -23.32 9.52
C ARG A 106 8.83 -24.35 9.65
N ASP A 107 9.72 -24.40 8.67
CA ASP A 107 10.82 -25.38 8.61
C ASP A 107 11.98 -25.06 9.58
N GLY A 108 11.86 -24.03 10.43
CA GLY A 108 12.90 -23.62 11.38
C GLY A 108 14.14 -22.97 10.76
N LYS A 109 14.15 -22.70 9.45
CA LYS A 109 15.25 -22.05 8.71
C LYS A 109 15.30 -20.53 8.94
N ARG A 110 14.23 -19.96 9.49
CA ARG A 110 14.09 -18.55 9.84
C ARG A 110 13.40 -18.45 11.20
N ARG A 111 13.93 -17.61 12.09
CA ARG A 111 13.37 -17.45 13.45
C ARG A 111 11.95 -16.87 13.46
N SER A 112 11.69 -15.91 12.59
CA SER A 112 10.37 -15.28 12.44
C SER A 112 10.24 -14.53 11.12
N TYR A 113 9.00 -14.25 10.73
CA TYR A 113 8.65 -13.32 9.67
C TYR A 113 7.58 -12.35 10.17
N GLU A 114 7.97 -11.09 10.39
CA GLU A 114 7.16 -10.14 11.17
C GLU A 114 6.77 -10.75 12.53
N ASN A 115 5.48 -10.85 12.84
CA ASN A 115 4.94 -11.45 14.06
C ASN A 115 4.75 -12.98 13.96
N VAL A 116 5.03 -13.59 12.81
CA VAL A 116 4.84 -15.02 12.60
C VAL A 116 6.05 -15.80 13.11
N THR A 117 5.80 -16.73 14.03
CA THR A 117 6.81 -17.62 14.63
C THR A 117 6.60 -19.07 14.15
N PRO A 118 7.59 -19.96 14.35
CA PRO A 118 7.43 -21.38 14.02
C PRO A 118 6.24 -22.03 14.74
N ALA A 119 5.93 -21.61 15.97
CA ALA A 119 4.79 -22.11 16.73
C ALA A 119 3.45 -21.82 16.04
N HIS A 120 3.31 -20.67 15.36
CA HIS A 120 2.10 -20.35 14.59
C HIS A 120 1.91 -21.22 13.35
N LEU A 121 2.97 -21.87 12.86
CA LEU A 121 2.98 -22.59 11.59
C LEU A 121 3.26 -24.09 11.74
N ALA A 122 3.39 -24.61 12.97
CA ALA A 122 3.85 -25.97 13.23
C ALA A 122 3.05 -27.03 12.46
N ASP A 123 1.72 -26.85 12.39
CA ASP A 123 0.80 -27.78 11.71
C ASP A 123 0.27 -27.21 10.36
N ALA A 124 0.88 -26.14 9.85
CA ALA A 124 0.42 -25.51 8.62
C ALA A 124 0.82 -26.32 7.36
N SER A 125 -0.18 -26.83 6.65
CA SER A 125 0.01 -27.43 5.33
C SER A 125 0.51 -26.41 4.30
N ASP A 126 1.04 -26.88 3.18
CA ASP A 126 1.46 -26.01 2.07
C ASP A 126 0.30 -25.15 1.53
N ASP A 127 -0.92 -25.70 1.50
CA ASP A 127 -2.12 -24.92 1.14
C ASP A 127 -2.46 -23.85 2.19
N ALA A 128 -2.29 -24.17 3.48
CA ALA A 128 -2.44 -23.18 4.55
C ALA A 128 -1.40 -22.06 4.41
N LEU A 129 -0.14 -22.39 4.14
CA LEU A 129 0.91 -21.41 3.87
C LEU A 129 0.62 -20.56 2.63
N ARG A 130 0.08 -21.16 1.56
CA ARG A 130 -0.34 -20.43 0.35
C ARG A 130 -1.45 -19.43 0.67
N ASN A 131 -2.43 -19.84 1.47
CA ASN A 131 -3.52 -19.00 1.94
C ASN A 131 -3.03 -17.82 2.80
N LEU A 132 -2.08 -18.07 3.70
CA LEU A 132 -1.41 -17.05 4.52
C LEU A 132 -0.55 -16.09 3.67
N ALA A 133 0.06 -16.60 2.60
CA ALA A 133 0.86 -15.83 1.65
C ALA A 133 0.03 -15.13 0.55
N THR A 134 -1.29 -15.07 0.69
CA THR A 134 -2.17 -14.39 -0.27
C THR A 134 -2.82 -13.19 0.43
N SER A 135 -2.91 -12.06 -0.26
CA SER A 135 -3.71 -10.91 0.18
C SER A 135 -5.18 -11.10 -0.17
N TRP A 136 -6.05 -10.64 0.73
CA TRP A 136 -7.49 -10.87 0.64
C TRP A 136 -8.29 -9.59 0.91
N GLY A 137 -9.47 -9.53 0.30
CA GLY A 137 -10.49 -8.56 0.65
C GLY A 137 -10.21 -7.14 0.14
N PRO A 138 -11.08 -6.18 0.51
CA PRO A 138 -11.07 -4.84 -0.07
C PRO A 138 -9.82 -4.01 0.28
N PHE A 139 -9.17 -4.33 1.41
CA PHE A 139 -7.91 -3.71 1.84
C PHE A 139 -6.68 -4.58 1.54
N GLN A 140 -6.81 -5.62 0.71
CA GLN A 140 -5.72 -6.54 0.32
C GLN A 140 -4.81 -6.98 1.49
N LEU A 141 -5.42 -7.38 2.62
CA LEU A 141 -4.66 -7.81 3.78
C LEU A 141 -4.02 -9.17 3.54
N MET A 142 -2.70 -9.25 3.75
CA MET A 142 -1.98 -10.52 3.72
C MET A 142 -2.54 -11.51 4.74
N GLY A 143 -2.82 -12.74 4.31
CA GLY A 143 -3.46 -13.76 5.13
C GLY A 143 -2.73 -14.05 6.45
N TYR A 144 -1.41 -13.99 6.49
CA TYR A 144 -0.66 -14.18 7.74
C TYR A 144 -0.92 -13.09 8.79
N LYS A 145 -1.44 -11.92 8.40
CA LYS A 145 -1.86 -10.88 9.35
C LYS A 145 -3.03 -11.35 10.23
N CYS A 146 -3.80 -12.37 9.82
CA CYS A 146 -4.82 -13.00 10.65
C CYS A 146 -4.26 -13.55 11.97
N ILE A 147 -3.00 -14.01 11.95
CA ILE A 147 -2.30 -14.55 13.13
C ILE A 147 -2.13 -13.45 14.19
N LEU A 148 -1.96 -12.19 13.79
CA LEU A 148 -1.89 -11.07 14.74
C LEU A 148 -3.25 -10.78 15.40
N LEU A 149 -4.33 -10.99 14.64
CA LEU A 149 -5.68 -10.58 14.99
C LEU A 149 -6.45 -11.66 15.78
N ASP A 150 -5.87 -12.86 15.91
CA ASP A 150 -6.57 -14.05 16.41
C ASP A 150 -7.91 -14.31 15.67
N VAL A 151 -7.93 -14.05 14.35
CA VAL A 151 -9.09 -14.28 13.48
C VAL A 151 -8.80 -15.36 12.45
N ASN A 152 -9.84 -15.98 11.88
CA ASN A 152 -9.67 -16.95 10.80
C ASN A 152 -9.54 -16.23 9.45
N ILE A 153 -8.71 -16.77 8.54
CA ILE A 153 -8.56 -16.25 7.17
C ILE A 153 -9.91 -16.18 6.44
N ARG A 154 -10.84 -17.10 6.74
CA ARG A 154 -12.19 -17.14 6.15
C ARG A 154 -12.97 -15.86 6.42
N ASP A 155 -12.71 -15.19 7.55
CA ASP A 155 -13.41 -13.99 7.97
C ASP A 155 -12.99 -12.77 7.13
N ILE A 156 -11.72 -12.72 6.71
CA ILE A 156 -11.18 -11.66 5.83
C ILE A 156 -11.61 -11.84 4.37
N ARG A 157 -11.86 -13.08 3.93
CA ARG A 157 -12.33 -13.39 2.57
C ARG A 157 -13.82 -13.17 2.36
N GLY A 158 -14.58 -13.22 3.44
CA GLY A 158 -16.03 -13.25 3.42
C GLY A 158 -16.67 -11.87 3.20
N PRO A 159 -18.02 -11.81 3.29
CA PRO A 159 -18.77 -10.57 3.16
C PRO A 159 -18.36 -9.50 4.19
N ASN A 160 -17.75 -9.90 5.30
CA ASN A 160 -17.31 -9.02 6.39
C ASN A 160 -15.87 -8.48 6.21
N GLY A 161 -15.26 -8.67 5.03
CA GLY A 161 -13.86 -8.30 4.78
C GLY A 161 -13.51 -6.84 5.09
N VAL A 162 -14.47 -5.91 4.94
CA VAL A 162 -14.30 -4.50 5.36
C VAL A 162 -14.13 -4.39 6.88
N GLY A 163 -15.01 -5.02 7.65
CA GLY A 163 -15.00 -4.94 9.11
C GLY A 163 -13.72 -5.53 9.72
N HIS A 164 -13.27 -6.69 9.25
CA HIS A 164 -12.01 -7.29 9.72
C HIS A 164 -10.79 -6.50 9.28
N GLY A 165 -10.82 -5.94 8.06
CA GLY A 165 -9.70 -5.14 7.61
C GLY A 165 -9.58 -3.80 8.33
N ALA A 166 -10.70 -3.16 8.64
CA ALA A 166 -10.72 -1.95 9.47
C ALA A 166 -10.25 -2.23 10.91
N ASP A 167 -10.58 -3.39 11.48
CA ASP A 167 -10.06 -3.80 12.79
C ASP A 167 -8.54 -3.95 12.78
N TRP A 168 -7.99 -4.60 11.75
CA TRP A 168 -6.55 -4.71 11.58
C TRP A 168 -5.87 -3.33 11.46
N ILE A 169 -6.47 -2.43 10.68
CA ILE A 169 -6.00 -1.04 10.56
C ILE A 169 -5.99 -0.36 11.93
N ASN A 170 -7.08 -0.51 12.69
CA ASN A 170 -7.22 0.07 14.02
C ASN A 170 -6.12 -0.41 14.97
N GLN A 171 -5.89 -1.73 15.04
CA GLN A 171 -4.91 -2.32 15.94
C GLN A 171 -3.46 -2.01 15.58
N THR A 172 -3.16 -1.83 14.28
CA THR A 172 -1.78 -1.66 13.81
C THR A 172 -1.34 -0.22 13.74
N TYR A 173 -2.17 0.66 13.18
CA TYR A 173 -1.82 2.07 13.01
C TYR A 173 -2.99 3.04 13.22
N GLY A 174 -4.10 2.58 13.83
CA GLY A 174 -5.27 3.40 14.11
C GLY A 174 -4.97 4.66 14.91
N ASN A 175 -4.05 4.59 15.88
CA ASN A 175 -3.63 5.78 16.65
C ASN A 175 -2.97 6.84 15.76
N SER A 176 -2.18 6.42 14.77
CA SER A 176 -1.60 7.34 13.78
C SER A 176 -2.69 7.93 12.88
N LEU A 177 -3.69 7.11 12.53
CA LEU A 177 -4.79 7.53 11.69
C LEU A 177 -5.66 8.58 12.38
N ARG A 178 -6.05 8.33 13.63
CA ARG A 178 -6.79 9.29 14.48
C ARG A 178 -6.01 10.58 14.74
N ALA A 179 -4.67 10.50 14.77
CA ALA A 179 -3.81 11.68 14.84
C ALA A 179 -3.64 12.43 13.50
N GLY A 180 -4.40 12.07 12.45
CA GLY A 180 -4.34 12.70 11.14
C GLY A 180 -3.05 12.42 10.35
N ARG A 181 -2.24 11.43 10.75
CA ARG A 181 -0.97 11.09 10.08
C ARG A 181 -1.20 10.22 8.84
N PHE A 182 -2.09 10.63 7.96
CA PHE A 182 -2.55 9.86 6.80
C PHE A 182 -1.41 9.42 5.87
N LYS A 183 -0.40 10.28 5.68
CA LYS A 183 0.79 9.97 4.88
C LYS A 183 1.56 8.77 5.45
N ASP A 184 1.73 8.73 6.76
CA ASP A 184 2.36 7.61 7.45
C ASP A 184 1.47 6.37 7.35
N CYS A 185 0.16 6.51 7.51
CA CYS A 185 -0.79 5.41 7.45
C CYS A 185 -0.81 4.70 6.09
N PHE A 186 -0.85 5.43 4.97
CA PHE A 186 -0.71 4.80 3.64
C PHE A 186 0.62 4.06 3.49
N HIS A 187 1.72 4.66 3.94
CA HIS A 187 3.03 4.01 3.84
C HIS A 187 3.12 2.78 4.76
N MET A 188 2.56 2.83 5.96
CA MET A 188 2.49 1.69 6.89
C MET A 188 1.62 0.57 6.33
N HIS A 189 0.51 0.88 5.65
CA HIS A 189 -0.30 -0.14 5.00
C HIS A 189 0.50 -0.88 3.93
N ASN A 190 1.20 -0.15 3.06
CA ASN A 190 1.93 -0.72 1.94
C ASN A 190 3.24 -1.43 2.34
N THR A 191 3.94 -0.91 3.35
CA THR A 191 5.34 -1.32 3.66
C THR A 191 5.55 -1.84 5.08
N GLY A 192 4.58 -1.64 5.97
CA GLY A 192 4.70 -1.92 7.40
C GLY A 192 5.50 -0.87 8.19
N SER A 193 5.93 0.24 7.58
CA SER A 193 6.72 1.29 8.25
C SER A 193 6.16 2.70 8.00
N PRO A 194 6.34 3.67 8.91
CA PRO A 194 5.99 5.07 8.68
C PRO A 194 6.69 5.66 7.45
N TYR A 195 6.17 6.78 6.93
CA TYR A 195 6.79 7.44 5.79
C TYR A 195 8.17 7.98 6.18
N PRO A 196 9.22 7.81 5.35
CA PRO A 196 10.55 8.25 5.72
C PRO A 196 10.62 9.77 5.90
N LYS A 197 11.28 10.21 6.98
CA LYS A 197 11.52 11.64 7.24
C LYS A 197 12.52 12.26 6.24
N THR A 198 13.41 11.43 5.70
CA THR A 198 14.46 11.83 4.76
C THR A 198 14.62 10.78 3.66
N GLY A 199 14.90 11.23 2.45
CA GLY A 199 15.06 10.36 1.29
C GLY A 199 13.72 9.97 0.64
N LEU A 200 13.80 9.13 -0.40
CA LEU A 200 12.62 8.70 -1.16
C LEU A 200 11.85 7.60 -0.42
N PRO A 201 10.50 7.60 -0.49
CA PRO A 201 9.69 6.50 0.02
C PRO A 201 10.03 5.20 -0.70
N ARG A 202 10.01 4.08 0.03
CA ARG A 202 10.22 2.74 -0.53
C ARG A 202 8.89 2.01 -0.65
N THR A 203 8.07 2.46 -1.59
CA THR A 203 6.87 1.74 -2.03
C THR A 203 7.14 1.08 -3.38
N HIS A 204 6.45 -0.01 -3.70
CA HIS A 204 6.55 -0.61 -5.03
C HIS A 204 6.05 0.36 -6.11
N ASP A 205 4.98 1.10 -5.81
CA ASP A 205 4.49 2.22 -6.61
C ASP A 205 4.81 3.55 -5.90
N PRO A 206 5.69 4.41 -6.45
CA PRO A 206 5.99 5.74 -5.90
C PRO A 206 4.75 6.65 -5.76
N GLN A 207 3.71 6.39 -6.55
CA GLN A 207 2.46 7.16 -6.53
C GLN A 207 1.47 6.67 -5.46
N TYR A 208 1.73 5.54 -4.79
CA TYR A 208 0.78 4.94 -3.85
C TYR A 208 0.32 5.93 -2.76
N VAL A 209 1.27 6.55 -2.07
CA VAL A 209 0.97 7.51 -0.98
C VAL A 209 0.33 8.80 -1.50
N PRO A 210 0.88 9.53 -2.50
CA PRO A 210 0.26 10.76 -2.98
C PRO A 210 -1.12 10.50 -3.57
N ARG A 211 -1.36 9.36 -4.26
CA ARG A 211 -2.69 8.98 -4.75
C ARG A 211 -3.68 8.78 -3.61
N GLY A 212 -3.30 8.02 -2.57
CA GLY A 212 -4.14 7.83 -1.40
C GLY A 212 -4.59 9.15 -0.76
N LEU A 213 -3.63 10.06 -0.54
CA LEU A 213 -3.93 11.39 0.02
C LEU A 213 -4.85 12.22 -0.88
N ALA A 214 -4.60 12.24 -2.19
CA ALA A 214 -5.44 12.98 -3.13
C ALA A 214 -6.87 12.40 -3.18
N MET A 215 -6.97 11.08 -3.08
CA MET A 215 -8.22 10.34 -3.20
C MET A 215 -9.13 10.48 -1.99
N MET A 216 -8.58 10.72 -0.79
CA MET A 216 -9.39 11.06 0.38
C MET A 216 -10.35 12.22 0.12
N ASN A 217 -9.91 13.24 -0.62
CA ASN A 217 -10.74 14.40 -0.97
C ASN A 217 -11.95 14.07 -1.86
N GLN A 218 -12.04 12.84 -2.38
CA GLN A 218 -13.16 12.40 -3.21
C GLN A 218 -14.32 11.82 -2.39
N PHE A 219 -14.07 11.48 -1.13
CA PHE A 219 -15.00 10.77 -0.26
C PHE A 219 -15.37 11.63 0.94
N THR A 220 -16.65 11.75 1.21
CA THR A 220 -17.18 12.39 2.42
C THR A 220 -18.07 11.38 3.12
N ALA A 221 -17.94 11.26 4.44
CA ALA A 221 -18.82 10.39 5.20
C ALA A 221 -20.27 10.85 4.97
N PRO A 222 -21.20 9.93 4.64
CA PRO A 222 -22.61 10.29 4.64
C PRO A 222 -23.00 10.79 6.03
N GLU A 223 -23.61 11.96 6.09
CA GLU A 223 -24.25 12.43 7.32
C GLU A 223 -25.27 11.37 7.76
N PRO A 224 -25.37 11.07 9.07
CA PRO A 224 -26.48 10.26 9.53
C PRO A 224 -27.78 10.93 9.06
N PRO A 225 -28.75 10.18 8.51
CA PRO A 225 -30.04 10.78 8.19
C PRO A 225 -30.57 11.46 9.45
N ASP A 226 -31.10 12.68 9.31
CA ASP A 226 -31.65 13.54 10.38
C ASP A 226 -32.86 12.92 11.15
N ALA A 227 -33.02 11.60 11.12
CA ALA A 227 -34.13 10.86 11.68
C ALA A 227 -33.70 9.95 12.85
N ILE A 228 -33.00 10.50 13.85
CA ILE A 228 -33.07 10.02 15.24
C ILE A 228 -33.07 11.24 16.18
N LEU A 229 -34.08 12.09 16.02
CA LEU A 229 -34.54 13.02 17.04
C LEU A 229 -36.07 13.00 17.05
N HIS A 230 -36.68 11.87 17.42
CA HIS A 230 -38.04 11.78 17.95
C HIS A 230 -38.16 10.56 18.86
#